data_AF-A0A4U7F3N2-F1
#
_entry.id   AF-A0A4U7F3N2-F1
#
_cell.length_a   1.000
_cell.length_b   1.000
_cell.length_c   1.000
_cell.angle_alpha   90.00
_cell.angle_beta   90.00
_cell.angle_gamma   90.00
#
_symmetry.space_group_name_H-M   'P 1'
#
loop_
_entity.id
_entity.type
_entity.pdbx_description
1 polymer ?
#
loop_
_entity_poly.entity_id
_entity_poly.type
_entity_poly.pdbx_seq_one_letter_code
_entity_poly.pdbx_strand_id
1 'polypeptide(L)'
;MTPRELRADVPALSEAAYFNFGAHGPSPRYVVEAAASFVEDHEFGSATTDPYEYAFGTYDTVRERIAADDVHGRRLRAVARGDGPLAVRSD
;
A
#
# COMPACT_ATOMS: atom_id res chain seq x y z
N MET A 1 10.69 -3.95 10.47
CA MET A 1 11.39 -3.41 9.29
C MET A 1 12.25 -2.23 9.72
N THR A 2 13.55 -2.26 9.41
CA THR A 2 14.49 -1.16 9.57
C THR A 2 14.68 -0.40 8.25
N PRO A 3 15.21 0.84 8.26
CA PRO A 3 15.49 1.58 7.02
C PRO A 3 16.47 0.87 6.07
N ARG A 4 17.43 0.10 6.61
CA ARG A 4 18.39 -0.66 5.81
C ARG A 4 17.74 -1.87 5.14
N GLU A 5 16.84 -2.55 5.85
CA GLU A 5 16.03 -3.64 5.29
C GLU A 5 15.16 -3.12 4.13
N LEU A 6 14.42 -2.03 4.34
CA LEU A 6 13.60 -1.43 3.28
C LEU A 6 14.44 -1.02 2.06
N ARG A 7 15.63 -0.44 2.29
CA ARG A 7 16.53 -0.06 1.20
C ARG A 7 17.01 -1.27 0.40
N ALA A 8 17.29 -2.41 1.05
CA ALA A 8 17.69 -3.63 0.38
C ALA A 8 16.57 -4.19 -0.53
N ASP A 9 15.31 -3.95 -0.15
CA ASP A 9 14.14 -4.37 -0.93
C ASP A 9 13.84 -3.46 -2.14
N VAL A 10 14.49 -2.30 -2.28
CA VAL A 10 14.25 -1.34 -3.38
C VAL A 10 15.45 -1.33 -4.35
N PRO A 11 15.39 -2.07 -5.47
CA PRO A 11 16.55 -2.28 -6.35
C PRO A 11 17.14 -0.98 -6.91
N ALA A 12 16.30 -0.01 -7.28
CA ALA A 12 16.77 1.27 -7.83
C ALA A 12 17.71 2.04 -6.86
N LEU A 13 17.59 1.77 -5.56
CA LEU A 13 18.39 2.43 -4.54
C LEU A 13 19.76 1.77 -4.34
N SER A 14 20.03 0.57 -4.86
CA SER A 14 21.38 -0.02 -4.82
C SER A 14 22.35 0.64 -5.79
N GLU A 15 21.84 1.27 -6.84
CA GLU A 15 22.64 1.87 -7.93
C GLU A 15 22.65 3.41 -7.91
N ALA A 16 21.61 4.03 -7.35
CA ALA A 16 21.44 5.49 -7.40
C ALA A 16 20.95 6.09 -6.08
N ALA A 17 21.31 7.37 -5.87
CA ALA A 17 20.69 8.22 -4.87
C ALA A 17 19.47 8.92 -5.49
N TYR A 18 18.27 8.53 -5.04
CA TYR A 18 17.01 9.11 -5.51
C TYR A 18 16.53 10.18 -4.51
N PHE A 19 16.26 11.39 -4.96
CA PHE A 19 15.81 12.50 -4.09
C PHE A 19 14.46 13.12 -4.50
N ASN A 20 13.74 12.52 -5.45
CA ASN A 20 12.46 13.05 -5.95
C ASN A 20 11.22 12.35 -5.34
N PHE A 21 11.30 11.91 -4.08
CA PHE A 21 10.24 11.14 -3.40
C PHE A 21 8.90 11.88 -3.28
N GLY A 22 8.90 13.21 -3.38
CA GLY A 22 7.68 14.02 -3.36
C GLY A 22 6.80 13.85 -4.61
N ALA A 23 7.37 13.41 -5.73
CA ALA A 23 6.63 13.17 -6.96
C ALA A 23 6.30 11.67 -7.15
N HIS A 24 7.30 10.80 -6.93
CA HIS A 24 7.18 9.36 -7.09
C HIS A 24 8.29 8.67 -6.28
N GLY A 25 8.11 7.42 -5.86
CA GLY A 25 9.15 6.64 -5.19
C GLY A 25 9.43 5.33 -5.93
N PRO A 26 10.71 4.91 -6.09
CA PRO A 26 10.99 3.57 -6.56
C PRO A 26 10.40 2.53 -5.60
N SER A 27 9.65 1.57 -6.15
CA SER A 27 8.94 0.57 -5.35
C SER A 27 9.86 -0.53 -4.82
N PRO A 28 9.58 -1.08 -3.63
CA PRO A 28 10.15 -2.34 -3.17
C PRO A 28 9.73 -3.52 -4.07
N ARG A 29 10.55 -4.57 -4.14
CA ARG A 29 10.27 -5.78 -4.93
C ARG A 29 8.90 -6.37 -4.64
N TYR A 30 8.55 -6.54 -3.36
CA TYR A 30 7.28 -7.14 -2.95
C TYR A 30 6.04 -6.36 -3.41
N VAL A 31 6.17 -5.05 -3.69
CA VAL A 31 5.06 -4.25 -4.25
C VAL A 31 4.91 -4.55 -5.74
N VAL A 32 6.02 -4.58 -6.48
CA VAL A 32 6.03 -4.88 -7.91
C VAL A 32 5.58 -6.32 -8.17
N GLU A 33 6.08 -7.26 -7.37
CA GLU A 33 5.74 -8.68 -7.45
C GLU A 33 4.24 -8.90 -7.17
N ALA A 34 3.68 -8.27 -6.13
CA ALA A 34 2.24 -8.37 -5.86
C ALA A 34 1.37 -7.85 -7.03
N ALA A 35 1.77 -6.74 -7.66
CA ALA A 35 1.07 -6.21 -8.82
C ALA A 35 1.20 -7.14 -10.04
N ALA A 36 2.38 -7.70 -10.28
CA ALA A 36 2.62 -8.65 -11.36
C ALA A 36 1.82 -9.94 -11.17
N SER A 37 1.85 -10.52 -9.97
CA SER A 37 1.08 -11.73 -9.65
C SER A 37 -0.42 -11.52 -9.82
N PHE A 38 -0.96 -10.36 -9.43
CA PHE A 38 -2.37 -10.06 -9.68
C PHE A 38 -2.72 -10.10 -11.17
N VAL A 39 -1.87 -9.50 -12.03
CA VAL A 39 -2.09 -9.53 -13.48
C VAL A 39 -2.00 -10.96 -14.02
N GLU A 40 -0.99 -11.73 -13.60
CA GLU A 40 -0.85 -13.13 -14.01
C GLU A 40 -2.06 -13.97 -13.60
N ASP A 41 -2.47 -13.90 -12.34
CA ASP A 41 -3.62 -14.64 -11.82
C ASP A 41 -4.92 -14.24 -12.50
N HIS A 42 -5.14 -12.94 -12.71
CA HIS A 42 -6.32 -12.42 -13.40
C HIS A 42 -6.38 -12.91 -14.85
N GLU A 43 -5.30 -12.75 -15.62
CA GLU A 43 -5.28 -13.09 -17.04
C GLU A 43 -5.26 -14.61 -17.28
N PHE A 44 -4.44 -15.36 -16.53
CA PHE A 44 -4.29 -16.80 -16.73
C PHE A 44 -5.37 -17.61 -16.03
N GLY A 45 -5.91 -17.12 -14.91
CA GLY A 45 -6.98 -17.77 -14.14
C GLY A 45 -8.39 -17.51 -14.67
N SER A 46 -8.56 -16.60 -15.63
CA SER A 46 -9.86 -16.23 -16.21
C SER A 46 -10.65 -17.39 -16.82
N ALA A 47 -10.00 -18.49 -17.18
CA ALA A 47 -10.68 -19.69 -17.70
C ALA A 47 -11.36 -20.53 -16.60
N THR A 48 -10.97 -20.36 -15.34
CA THR A 48 -11.44 -21.15 -14.18
C THR A 48 -12.08 -20.29 -13.09
N THR A 49 -12.00 -18.97 -13.19
CA THR A 49 -12.57 -18.00 -12.25
C THR A 49 -13.31 -16.92 -13.03
N ASP A 50 -14.41 -16.38 -12.50
CA ASP A 50 -15.00 -15.17 -13.06
C ASP A 50 -14.01 -14.00 -12.90
N PRO A 51 -13.51 -13.40 -14.01
CA PRO A 51 -12.49 -12.35 -13.95
C PRO A 51 -12.96 -11.11 -13.20
N TYR A 52 -14.25 -10.78 -13.27
CA TYR A 52 -14.79 -9.62 -12.58
C TYR A 52 -14.90 -9.89 -11.08
N GLU A 53 -15.35 -11.08 -10.69
CA GLU A 53 -15.38 -11.47 -9.28
C GLU A 53 -13.98 -11.42 -8.67
N TYR A 54 -12.98 -11.98 -9.35
CA TYR A 54 -11.59 -11.96 -8.89
C TYR A 54 -11.03 -10.53 -8.77
N ALA A 55 -11.23 -9.70 -9.80
CA ALA A 55 -10.74 -8.32 -9.81
C ALA A 55 -11.39 -7.45 -8.72
N PHE A 56 -12.72 -7.47 -8.61
CA PHE A 56 -13.45 -6.68 -7.61
C PHE A 56 -13.24 -7.22 -6.19
N GLY A 57 -13.19 -8.54 -6.01
CA GLY A 57 -12.87 -9.14 -4.72
C GLY A 57 -11.46 -8.78 -4.23
N THR A 58 -10.48 -8.75 -5.15
CA THR A 58 -9.12 -8.26 -4.83
C THR A 58 -9.13 -6.78 -4.49
N TYR A 59 -9.87 -5.96 -5.23
CA TYR A 59 -10.03 -4.54 -4.95
C TYR A 59 -10.61 -4.28 -3.55
N ASP A 60 -11.65 -5.01 -3.16
CA ASP A 60 -12.25 -4.90 -1.82
C ASP A 60 -11.27 -5.34 -0.72
N THR A 61 -10.57 -6.46 -0.94
CA THR A 61 -9.51 -6.93 -0.02
C THR A 61 -8.43 -5.87 0.21
N VAL A 62 -7.99 -5.19 -0.84
CA VAL A 62 -7.01 -4.09 -0.75
C VAL A 62 -7.59 -2.90 0.03
N ARG A 63 -8.85 -2.53 -0.22
CA ARG A 63 -9.52 -1.45 0.52
C ARG A 63 -9.63 -1.74 2.01
N GLU A 64 -10.00 -2.97 2.37
CA GLU A 64 -10.10 -3.40 3.77
C GLU A 64 -8.73 -3.33 4.46
N ARG A 65 -7.67 -3.79 3.78
CA ARG A 65 -6.30 -3.71 4.30
C ARG A 65 -5.85 -2.27 4.53
N ILE A 66 -6.09 -1.38 3.56
CA ILE A 66 -5.78 0.05 3.70
C ILE A 66 -6.57 0.64 4.88
N ALA A 67 -7.86 0.35 4.99
CA ALA A 67 -8.69 0.84 6.08
C ALA A 67 -8.21 0.37 7.46
N ALA A 68 -7.73 -0.89 7.55
CA ALA A 68 -7.16 -1.46 8.76
C ALA A 68 -5.85 -0.78 9.16
N ASP A 69 -4.99 -0.43 8.20
CA ASP A 69 -3.66 0.15 8.44
C ASP A 69 -3.61 1.69 8.43
N ASP A 70 -4.67 2.37 7.96
CA ASP A 70 -4.78 3.84 7.91
C ASP A 70 -4.80 4.52 9.29
N VAL A 71 -3.60 4.86 9.78
CA VAL A 71 -3.38 5.53 11.07
C VAL A 71 -4.03 6.92 11.11
N HIS A 72 -4.05 7.62 9.97
CA HIS A 72 -4.60 8.97 9.89
C HIS A 72 -6.12 8.95 9.93
N GLY A 73 -6.77 8.06 9.16
CA GLY A 73 -8.21 7.87 9.25
C GLY A 73 -8.63 7.28 10.58
N ARG A 74 -7.85 6.39 11.22
CA ARG A 74 -8.11 5.95 12.60
C ARG A 74 -8.14 7.14 13.56
N ARG A 75 -7.17 8.05 13.46
CA ARG A 75 -7.10 9.26 14.30
C ARG A 75 -8.25 10.22 14.02
N LEU A 76 -8.57 10.48 12.74
CA LEU A 76 -9.69 11.36 12.36
C LEU A 76 -11.04 10.80 12.81
N ARG A 77 -11.26 9.48 12.69
CA ARG A 77 -12.48 8.83 13.18
C ARG A 77 -12.59 8.85 14.70
N ALA A 78 -11.48 8.71 15.43
CA ALA A 78 -11.47 8.85 16.89
C ALA A 78 -11.84 10.29 17.32
N VAL A 79 -11.32 11.30 16.64
CA VAL A 79 -11.71 12.70 16.87
C VAL A 79 -13.19 12.91 16.56
N ALA A 80 -13.70 12.40 15.43
CA ALA A 80 -15.10 12.52 15.05
C ALA A 80 -16.07 11.85 16.04
N ARG A 81 -15.63 10.81 16.75
CA ARG A 81 -16.39 10.14 17.83
C ARG A 81 -16.26 10.80 19.20
N GLY A 82 -15.35 11.78 19.35
CA GLY A 82 -15.06 12.43 20.63
C GLY A 82 -14.07 11.68 21.52
N ASP A 83 -13.43 10.62 21.02
CA ASP A 83 -12.55 9.73 21.78
C ASP A 83 -11.08 10.20 21.82
N GLY A 84 -10.71 11.21 21.03
CA GLY A 84 -9.32 11.65 20.86
C GLY A 84 -9.14 13.16 21.04
N PRO A 85 -8.02 13.62 21.62
CA PRO A 85 -7.77 15.06 21.78
C PRO A 85 -7.62 15.73 20.41
N LEU A 86 -8.28 16.89 20.24
CA LEU A 86 -8.12 17.79 19.10
C LEU A 86 -6.75 18.50 19.05
N ALA A 87 -5.78 18.10 19.90
CA ALA A 87 -4.55 18.84 20.10
C ALA A 87 -3.75 18.98 18.79
N VAL A 88 -3.90 20.17 18.19
CA VAL A 88 -2.92 20.77 17.28
C VAL A 88 -1.65 20.87 18.12
N ARG A 89 -0.57 20.24 17.68
CA ARG A 89 0.75 20.53 18.26
C ARG A 89 1.03 21.98 17.91
N SER A 90 0.92 22.88 18.90
CA SER A 90 1.63 24.15 18.84
C SER A 90 3.11 23.83 18.87
N ASP A 91 3.83 24.43 17.92
CA ASP A 91 5.25 24.21 17.59
C ASP A 91 6.20 24.08 18.79
#